data_AF-R7BM67-F1
#
_entry.id   AF-R7BM67-F1
#
_cell.length_a   1.000
_cell.length_b   1.000
_cell.length_c   1.000
_cell.angle_alpha   90.00
_cell.angle_beta   90.00
_cell.angle_gamma   90.00
#
_symmetry.space_group_name_H-M   'P 1'
#
loop_
_entity.id
_entity.type
_entity.pdbx_description
1 polymer ?
#
loop_
_entity_poly.entity_id
_entity_poly.type
_entity_poly.pdbx_seq_one_letter_code
_entity_poly.pdbx_strand_id
1 'polypeptide(L)'
;MAVNDYYVELPIKNILKEGRTTKPELCDKRYVVYFDPLRPGEGVHINADYKIQGNVIKINRYYDRRLCKTIKEFELYQKTKSDYIEGQAYNAYMDGAR
;
A
#
# COMPACT_ATOMS: atom_id res chain seq x y z
N MET A 1 25.50 -13.51 1.79
CA MET A 1 24.04 -13.56 1.97
C MET A 1 23.48 -12.35 1.26
N ALA A 2 22.78 -12.52 0.14
CA ALA A 2 22.20 -11.40 -0.58
C ALA A 2 21.11 -10.79 0.30
N VAL A 3 21.26 -9.51 0.66
CA VAL A 3 20.17 -8.74 1.25
C VAL A 3 19.10 -8.67 0.17
N ASN A 4 17.94 -9.29 0.42
CA ASN A 4 16.82 -9.26 -0.52
C ASN A 4 16.26 -7.82 -0.50
N ASP A 5 16.84 -6.94 -1.32
CA ASP A 5 16.66 -5.48 -1.36
C ASP A 5 15.23 -5.01 -1.74
N TYR A 6 14.32 -5.95 -1.95
CA TYR A 6 12.98 -5.70 -2.48
C TYR A 6 11.95 -5.38 -1.41
N TYR A 7 12.18 -5.78 -0.15
CA TYR A 7 11.21 -5.60 0.91
C TYR A 7 11.67 -4.55 1.93
N VAL A 8 10.78 -3.60 2.22
CA VAL A 8 10.92 -2.66 3.35
C VAL A 8 10.15 -3.21 4.54
N GLU A 9 10.79 -3.22 5.70
CA GLU A 9 10.13 -3.60 6.95
C GLU A 9 9.64 -2.35 7.68
N LEU A 10 8.35 -2.33 8.03
CA LEU A 10 7.73 -1.25 8.78
C LEU A 10 6.98 -1.80 10.00
N PRO A 11 6.91 -1.06 11.12
CA PRO A 11 6.01 -1.38 12.21
C PRO A 11 4.55 -1.45 11.75
N ILE A 12 3.81 -2.47 12.18
CA ILE A 12 2.39 -2.68 11.77
C ILE A 12 1.50 -1.49 12.16
N LYS A 13 1.85 -0.75 13.22
CA LYS A 13 1.16 0.47 13.65
C LYS A 13 1.14 1.59 12.59
N ASN A 14 1.95 1.47 11.54
CA ASN A 14 2.00 2.42 10.43
C ASN A 14 1.01 2.09 9.31
N ILE A 15 0.34 0.93 9.37
CA ILE A 15 -0.76 0.59 8.48
C ILE A 15 -1.96 1.46 8.86
N LEU A 16 -2.51 2.14 7.85
CA LEU A 16 -3.72 2.95 7.98
C LEU A 16 -4.97 2.16 7.58
N LYS A 17 -4.83 1.20 6.65
CA LYS A 17 -5.93 0.34 6.18
C LYS A 17 -5.39 -0.94 5.55
N GLU A 18 -6.06 -2.06 5.83
CA GLU A 18 -6.01 -3.24 4.96
C GLU A 18 -7.29 -3.30 4.13
N GLY A 19 -7.17 -3.78 2.89
CA GLY A 19 -8.28 -3.85 1.97
C GLY A 19 -8.12 -4.90 0.89
N ARG A 20 -9.17 -5.03 0.09
CA ARG A 20 -9.24 -5.93 -1.05
C ARG A 20 -10.01 -5.21 -2.16
N THR A 21 -9.54 -5.33 -3.39
CA THR A 21 -10.29 -4.84 -4.56
C THR A 21 -11.55 -5.70 -4.73
N THR A 22 -12.68 -5.05 -4.96
CA THR A 22 -14.00 -5.69 -5.03
C THR A 22 -14.62 -5.56 -6.41
N LYS A 23 -14.13 -4.62 -7.22
CA LYS A 23 -14.61 -4.40 -8.58
C LYS A 23 -14.17 -5.53 -9.52
N PRO A 24 -15.08 -6.06 -10.37
CA PRO A 24 -14.77 -7.15 -11.30
C PRO A 24 -13.55 -6.88 -12.20
N GLU A 25 -13.36 -5.64 -12.64
CA GLU A 25 -12.28 -5.24 -13.54
C GLU A 25 -10.89 -5.14 -12.87
N LEU A 26 -10.83 -5.10 -11.54
CA LEU A 26 -9.58 -4.86 -10.79
C LEU A 26 -8.93 -6.16 -10.29
N CYS A 27 -9.45 -7.32 -10.71
CA CYS A 27 -9.10 -8.61 -10.14
C CYS A 27 -9.30 -8.65 -8.61
N ASP A 28 -9.20 -9.83 -8.01
CA ASP A 28 -9.33 -9.97 -6.57
C ASP A 28 -7.96 -9.84 -5.87
N LYS A 29 -7.56 -8.62 -5.48
CA LYS A 29 -6.23 -8.28 -4.97
C LYS A 29 -6.30 -7.66 -3.58
N ARG A 30 -5.52 -8.23 -2.66
CA ARG A 30 -5.30 -7.65 -1.33
C ARG A 30 -4.34 -6.46 -1.43
N TYR A 31 -4.56 -5.46 -0.60
CA TYR A 31 -3.65 -4.32 -0.48
C TYR A 31 -3.57 -3.80 0.95
N VAL A 32 -2.50 -3.06 1.23
CA VAL A 32 -2.36 -2.22 2.42
C VAL A 32 -2.15 -0.77 2.04
N VAL A 33 -2.70 0.12 2.85
CA VAL A 33 -2.39 1.54 2.83
C VAL A 33 -1.62 1.85 4.11
N TYR A 34 -0.51 2.57 3.99
CA TYR A 34 0.39 2.82 5.11
C TYR A 34 1.09 4.17 4.95
N PHE A 35 1.74 4.63 6.02
CA PHE A 35 2.69 5.73 5.97
C PHE A 35 4.09 5.21 6.28
N ASP A 36 5.10 5.76 5.61
CA ASP A 36 6.50 5.40 5.85
C ASP A 36 7.19 6.49 6.70
N PRO A 37 7.48 6.26 7.99
CA PRO A 37 8.20 7.23 8.83
C PRO A 37 9.64 7.46 8.35
N LEU A 38 10.22 6.55 7.58
CA LEU A 38 11.58 6.66 7.05
C LEU A 38 11.63 7.57 5.81
N ARG A 39 10.48 7.85 5.19
CA ARG A 39 10.33 8.76 4.05
C ARG A 39 9.35 9.90 4.38
N PRO A 40 9.67 10.74 5.39
CA PRO A 40 8.78 11.82 5.80
C PRO A 40 8.61 12.82 4.64
N GLY A 41 7.36 13.05 4.23
CA GLY A 41 7.00 13.94 3.11
C GLY A 41 6.56 13.21 1.84
N GLU A 42 6.82 11.90 1.72
CA GLU A 42 6.28 11.09 0.61
C GLU A 42 4.78 10.80 0.79
N GLY A 43 4.25 10.94 2.01
CA GLY A 43 2.83 10.92 2.28
C GLY A 43 2.30 9.51 2.56
N VAL A 44 1.14 9.19 1.99
CA VAL A 44 0.45 7.90 2.20
C VAL A 44 0.64 7.03 0.97
N HIS A 45 0.96 5.77 1.19
CA HIS A 45 1.31 4.80 0.15
C HIS A 45 0.34 3.63 0.16
N ILE A 46 0.21 2.97 -0.98
CA ILE A 46 -0.55 1.76 -1.16
C ILE A 46 0.33 0.68 -1.77
N ASN A 47 0.16 -0.55 -1.32
CA ASN A 47 0.94 -1.69 -1.78
C ASN A 47 0.10 -2.95 -1.92
N ALA A 48 0.32 -3.71 -2.99
CA ALA A 48 -0.41 -4.93 -3.31
C ALA A 48 0.39 -6.24 -3.09
N ASP A 49 1.66 -6.16 -2.68
CA ASP A 49 2.47 -7.31 -2.25
C ASP A 49 3.14 -7.05 -0.88
N TYR A 50 2.55 -7.64 0.16
CA TYR A 50 3.00 -7.47 1.53
C TYR A 50 2.88 -8.75 2.36
N LYS A 51 3.69 -8.84 3.43
CA LYS A 51 3.65 -9.92 4.41
C LYS A 51 3.66 -9.37 5.82
N ILE A 52 2.67 -9.73 6.63
CA ILE A 52 2.64 -9.40 8.06
C ILE A 52 3.35 -10.52 8.84
N GLN A 53 4.32 -10.16 9.68
CA GLN A 53 5.10 -11.07 10.51
C GLN A 53 5.26 -10.49 11.92
N GLY A 54 4.40 -10.93 12.84
CA GLY A 54 4.34 -10.37 14.20
C GLY A 54 3.96 -8.89 14.18
N ASN A 55 4.82 -8.03 14.74
CA ASN A 55 4.60 -6.57 14.81
C ASN A 55 5.17 -5.80 13.61
N VAL A 56 5.60 -6.50 12.56
CA VAL A 56 6.22 -5.92 11.37
C VAL A 56 5.41 -6.29 10.13
N ILE A 57 5.31 -5.35 9.20
CA ILE A 57 4.87 -5.60 7.82
C ILE A 57 6.05 -5.44 6.88
N LYS A 58 6.18 -6.40 5.96
CA LYS A 58 7.15 -6.39 4.87
C LYS A 58 6.45 -5.94 3.60
N ILE A 59 6.90 -4.84 3.02
CA ILE A 59 6.30 -4.18 1.86
C ILE A 59 7.22 -4.34 0.66
N ASN A 60 6.74 -4.85 -0.48
CA ASN A 60 7.55 -4.96 -1.69
C ASN A 60 7.66 -3.61 -2.41
N ARG A 61 8.87 -3.08 -2.59
CA ARG A 61 9.12 -1.77 -3.22
C ARG A 61 8.59 -1.66 -4.64
N TYR A 62 8.54 -2.76 -5.41
CA TYR A 62 8.03 -2.72 -6.78
C TYR A 62 6.52 -2.52 -6.87
N TYR A 63 5.82 -2.86 -5.81
CA TYR A 63 4.38 -2.68 -5.68
C TYR A 63 4.04 -1.40 -4.92
N ASP A 64 5.03 -0.59 -4.55
CA ASP A 64 4.82 0.63 -3.77
C ASP A 64 4.38 1.78 -4.65
N ARG A 65 3.21 2.35 -4.35
CA ARG A 65 2.72 3.56 -5.02
C ARG A 65 2.29 4.60 -4.01
N ARG A 66 2.67 5.85 -4.26
CA ARG A 66 2.12 6.99 -3.53
C ARG A 66 0.64 7.14 -3.85
N LEU A 67 -0.21 7.14 -2.82
CA LEU A 67 -1.65 7.30 -2.92
C LEU A 67 -2.08 8.75 -2.77
N CYS A 68 -1.59 9.45 -1.75
CA CYS A 68 -1.92 10.86 -1.50
C CYS A 68 -0.88 11.54 -0.61
N LYS A 69 -0.98 12.87 -0.43
CA LYS A 69 0.08 13.64 0.25
C LYS A 69 0.01 13.53 1.77
N THR A 70 -1.19 13.40 2.34
CA THR A 70 -1.40 13.46 3.79
C THR A 70 -2.40 12.41 4.28
N ILE A 71 -2.32 12.09 5.57
CA ILE A 71 -3.30 11.20 6.23
C ILE A 71 -4.71 11.79 6.18
N LYS A 72 -4.86 13.12 6.37
CA LYS A 72 -6.17 13.80 6.26
C LYS A 72 -6.79 13.65 4.87
N GLU A 73 -5.98 13.71 3.83
CA GLU A 73 -6.43 13.47 2.46
C GLU A 73 -6.87 12.00 2.27
N PHE A 74 -6.11 11.06 2.84
CA PHE A 74 -6.50 9.64 2.83
C PHE A 74 -7.84 9.40 3.54
N GLU A 75 -8.07 10.02 4.70
CA GLU A 75 -9.36 9.94 5.42
C GLU A 75 -10.54 10.45 4.58
N LEU A 76 -10.34 11.50 3.78
CA LEU A 76 -11.34 11.97 2.82
C LEU A 76 -11.56 10.96 1.68
N TYR A 77 -10.48 10.38 1.14
CA TYR A 77 -10.57 9.40 0.05
C TYR A 77 -11.31 8.14 0.49
N GLN A 78 -11.09 7.68 1.73
CA GLN A 78 -11.83 6.53 2.27
C GLN A 78 -13.35 6.75 2.27
N LYS A 79 -13.80 8.00 2.49
CA LYS A 79 -15.23 8.34 2.54
C LYS A 79 -15.85 8.63 1.18
N THR A 80 -15.06 9.16 0.24
CA THR A 80 -15.58 9.76 -1.00
C THR A 80 -15.06 9.13 -2.28
N LYS A 81 -14.00 8.30 -2.20
CA LYS A 81 -13.25 7.80 -3.35
C LYS A 81 -12.72 6.37 -3.13
N SER A 82 -13.54 5.46 -2.60
CA SER A 82 -13.17 4.04 -2.44
C SER A 82 -12.68 3.42 -3.75
N ASP A 83 -13.37 3.72 -4.84
CA ASP A 83 -13.07 3.24 -6.19
C ASP A 83 -11.68 3.67 -6.68
N TYR A 84 -11.27 4.88 -6.31
CA TYR A 84 -9.94 5.39 -6.64
C TYR A 84 -8.86 4.62 -5.87
N ILE A 85 -9.09 4.35 -4.58
CA ILE A 85 -8.16 3.59 -3.74
C ILE A 85 -7.97 2.17 -4.31
N GLU A 86 -9.06 1.49 -4.64
CA GLU A 86 -9.00 0.17 -5.27
C GLU A 86 -8.29 0.21 -6.64
N GLY A 87 -8.58 1.21 -7.47
CA GLY A 87 -7.88 1.40 -8.74
C GLY A 87 -6.36 1.60 -8.56
N GLN A 88 -5.93 2.34 -7.53
CA GLN A 88 -4.50 2.48 -7.22
C GLN A 88 -3.90 1.18 -6.67
N ALA A 89 -4.65 0.38 -5.91
CA ALA A 89 -4.21 -0.94 -5.46
C ALA A 89 -3.95 -1.87 -6.65
N TYR A 90 -4.86 -1.86 -7.63
CA TYR A 90 -4.68 -2.64 -8.86
C TYR A 90 -3.49 -2.13 -9.68
N ASN A 91 -3.33 -0.82 -9.85
CA ASN A 91 -2.17 -0.26 -10.56
C ASN A 91 -0.84 -0.62 -9.86
N ALA A 92 -0.81 -0.62 -8.52
CA ALA A 92 0.34 -1.09 -7.74
C ALA A 92 0.67 -2.56 -8.03
N TYR A 93 -0.36 -3.41 -8.12
CA TYR A 93 -0.19 -4.80 -8.55
C TYR A 93 0.38 -4.90 -9.97
N MET A 94 -0.18 -4.13 -10.91
CA MET A 94 0.23 -4.18 -12.32
C MET A 94 1.66 -3.68 -12.52
N ASP A 95 2.13 -2.70 -11.73
CA ASP A 95 3.51 -2.23 -11.80
C ASP A 95 4.50 -3.26 -11.27
N GLY A 96 4.19 -3.85 -10.12
CA GLY A 96 5.11 -4.79 -9.48
C GLY A 96 5.16 -6.16 -10.14
N ALA A 97 4.12 -6.53 -10.90
CA ALA A 97 4.04 -7.79 -11.64
C ALA A 97 4.74 -7.76 -13.02
N ARG A 98 5.46 -6.67 -13.35
CA ARG A 98 6.20 -6.50 -14.60
C ARG A 98 7.53 -7.23 -14.63
#